data_AF-A0A1V5CTT0-F1
#
_entry.id   AF-A0A1V5CTT0-F1
#
_cell.length_a   1.000
_cell.length_b   1.000
_cell.length_c   1.000
_cell.angle_alpha   90.00
_cell.angle_beta   90.00
_cell.angle_gamma   90.00
#
_symmetry.space_group_name_H-M   'P 1'
#
loop_
_entity.id
_entity.type
_entity.pdbx_description
1 polymer ?
#
loop_
_entity_poly.entity_id
_entity_poly.type
_entity_poly.pdbx_seq_one_letter_code
_entity_poly.pdbx_strand_id
1 'polypeptide(L)'
;MATLKQRMKDDLQLRGLSPRTQKTYIVQVTRFARYFNKLPDKLGEKEVKEYLLHLLNEKHVSYATLAQSYSALKFIYEVTLQRPWAVKRIPYPKTPRKLPVVLNKEEIAAIFSVTTNLKHRAILMMTYSAGLRISEVLHLHLSDIDRARMTVLVRQGKGKKDRYSLLSKVALQTLDEYLQRYQPRTWLFPSAYRDQPFPRPPFRKCSGSWRPAPASPNRQRCIRYDTALPLTCWKQGATSTMYNCSWATSRPRPLPCISM
;
A
#
# COMPACT_ATOMS: atom_id res chain seq x y z
N MET A 1 0.27 -11.56 35.90
CA MET A 1 -0.77 -10.73 35.23
C MET A 1 -0.20 -10.16 33.94
N ALA A 2 -0.81 -10.43 32.79
CA ALA A 2 -0.31 -9.91 31.51
C ALA A 2 -0.45 -8.39 31.45
N THR A 3 0.60 -7.69 31.02
CA THR A 3 0.55 -6.23 30.81
C THR A 3 -0.53 -5.89 29.76
N LEU A 4 -1.17 -4.71 29.87
CA LEU A 4 -2.20 -4.25 28.91
C LEU A 4 -1.74 -4.38 27.44
N LYS A 5 -0.46 -4.12 27.19
CA LYS A 5 0.19 -4.26 25.89
C LYS A 5 0.15 -5.70 25.37
N GLN A 6 0.35 -6.69 26.25
CA GLN A 6 0.30 -8.10 25.90
C GLN A 6 -1.14 -8.52 25.57
N ARG A 7 -2.11 -8.13 26.39
CA ARG A 7 -3.55 -8.36 26.10
C ARG A 7 -3.95 -7.81 24.72
N MET A 8 -3.59 -6.55 24.43
CA MET A 8 -3.85 -5.95 23.12
C MET A 8 -3.17 -6.74 21.98
N LYS A 9 -1.94 -7.23 22.19
CA LYS A 9 -1.23 -8.03 21.19
C LYS A 9 -1.97 -9.34 20.90
N ASP A 10 -2.45 -10.01 21.94
CA ASP A 10 -3.20 -11.26 21.84
C ASP A 10 -4.54 -11.03 21.11
N ASP A 11 -5.27 -9.95 21.45
CA ASP A 11 -6.51 -9.56 20.77
C ASP A 11 -6.30 -9.27 19.27
N LEU A 12 -5.21 -8.58 18.93
CA LEU A 12 -4.86 -8.28 17.54
C LEU A 12 -4.49 -9.56 16.77
N GLN A 13 -3.85 -10.53 17.45
CA GLN A 13 -3.50 -11.83 16.88
C GLN A 13 -4.73 -12.71 16.66
N LEU A 14 -5.65 -12.79 17.64
CA LEU A 14 -6.88 -13.56 17.53
C LEU A 14 -7.76 -13.10 16.37
N ARG A 15 -7.75 -11.79 16.07
CA ARG A 15 -8.46 -11.22 14.91
C ARG A 15 -7.75 -11.42 13.57
N GLY A 16 -6.60 -12.09 13.55
CA GLY A 16 -5.86 -12.40 12.32
C GLY A 16 -5.22 -11.19 11.65
N LEU A 17 -4.98 -10.09 12.38
CA LEU A 17 -4.35 -8.90 11.80
C LEU A 17 -2.88 -9.15 11.46
N SER A 18 -2.39 -8.52 10.39
CA SER A 18 -0.99 -8.70 9.96
C SER A 18 0.01 -8.28 11.05
N PRO A 19 1.19 -8.92 11.16
CA PRO A 19 2.22 -8.53 12.14
C PRO A 19 2.63 -7.06 12.03
N ARG A 20 2.57 -6.49 10.83
CA ARG A 20 2.84 -5.07 10.59
C ARG A 20 1.75 -4.18 11.16
N THR A 21 0.48 -4.56 10.98
CA THR A 21 -0.66 -3.86 11.58
C THR A 21 -0.58 -3.91 13.10
N GLN A 22 -0.27 -5.08 13.67
CA GLN A 22 -0.09 -5.25 15.12
C GLN A 22 0.95 -4.28 15.67
N LYS A 23 2.15 -4.25 15.06
CA LYS A 23 3.23 -3.33 15.44
C LYS A 23 2.79 -1.87 15.34
N THR A 24 2.15 -1.47 14.23
CA THR A 24 1.65 -0.10 14.05
C THR A 24 0.68 0.30 15.15
N TYR A 25 -0.29 -0.56 15.48
CA TYR A 25 -1.32 -0.26 16.49
C TYR A 25 -0.70 -0.08 17.88
N ILE A 26 0.18 -1.00 18.28
CA ILE A 26 0.91 -0.91 19.54
C ILE A 26 1.74 0.38 19.62
N VAL A 27 2.43 0.75 18.52
CA VAL A 27 3.22 1.99 18.49
C VAL A 27 2.34 3.23 18.65
N GLN A 28 1.17 3.28 17.99
CA GLN A 28 0.27 4.43 18.12
C GLN A 28 -0.32 4.55 19.53
N VAL A 29 -0.75 3.44 20.12
CA VAL A 29 -1.22 3.44 21.52
C VAL A 29 -0.11 3.84 22.49
N THR A 30 1.11 3.35 22.27
CA THR A 30 2.26 3.74 23.11
C THR A 30 2.55 5.23 23.01
N ARG A 31 2.42 5.84 21.82
CA ARG A 31 2.59 7.29 21.63
C ARG A 31 1.50 8.09 22.33
N PHE A 32 0.27 7.59 22.35
CA PHE A 32 -0.84 8.20 23.09
C PHE A 32 -0.59 8.16 24.60
N ALA A 33 -0.24 6.99 25.14
CA ALA A 33 0.06 6.84 26.57
C ALA A 33 1.23 7.74 27.03
N ARG A 34 2.26 7.88 26.18
CA ARG A 34 3.40 8.77 26.44
C ARG A 34 3.05 10.26 26.42
N TYR A 35 2.04 10.66 25.64
CA TYR A 35 1.64 12.07 25.58
C TYR A 35 1.03 12.53 26.91
N PHE A 36 0.17 11.70 27.52
CA PHE A 36 -0.45 12.01 28.82
C PHE A 36 0.32 11.48 30.03
N ASN A 37 1.44 10.76 29.83
CA ASN A 37 2.17 10.01 30.86
C ASN A 37 1.26 9.13 31.74
N LYS A 38 0.20 8.57 31.15
CA LYS A 38 -0.83 7.78 31.83
C LYS A 38 -1.16 6.54 31.02
N LEU A 39 -1.62 5.50 31.72
CA LEU A 39 -2.11 4.29 31.08
C LEU A 39 -3.39 4.59 30.29
N PRO A 40 -3.58 3.99 29.09
CA PRO A 40 -4.81 4.15 28.29
C PRO A 40 -6.10 3.88 29.07
N ASP A 41 -6.05 2.99 30.06
CA ASP A 41 -7.17 2.61 30.91
C ASP A 41 -7.71 3.78 31.75
N LYS A 42 -6.86 4.75 32.08
CA LYS A 42 -7.22 5.95 32.84
C LYS A 42 -7.62 7.14 31.96
N LEU A 43 -7.47 7.00 30.64
CA LEU A 43 -7.76 8.05 29.66
C LEU A 43 -9.12 7.77 29.02
N GLY A 44 -9.90 8.82 28.78
CA GLY A 44 -11.25 8.75 28.24
C GLY A 44 -11.39 9.48 26.90
N GLU A 45 -12.63 9.77 26.55
CA GLU A 45 -12.98 10.38 25.26
C GLU A 45 -12.40 11.79 25.08
N LYS A 46 -12.31 12.56 26.19
CA LYS A 46 -11.78 13.93 26.16
C LYS A 46 -10.31 13.92 25.76
N GLU A 47 -9.53 13.05 26.40
CA GLU A 47 -8.10 12.89 26.17
C GLU A 47 -7.82 12.33 24.77
N VAL A 48 -8.67 11.42 24.28
CA VAL A 48 -8.57 10.93 22.89
C VAL A 48 -8.79 12.08 21.90
N LYS A 49 -9.82 12.91 22.11
CA LYS A 49 -10.10 14.05 21.23
C LYS A 49 -8.96 15.07 21.27
N GLU A 50 -8.49 15.42 22.46
CA GLU A 50 -7.35 16.32 22.67
C GLU A 50 -6.09 15.82 21.95
N TYR A 51 -5.77 14.53 22.09
CA TYR A 51 -4.63 13.94 21.40
C TYR A 51 -4.75 13.97 19.88
N LEU A 52 -5.93 13.65 19.34
CA LEU A 52 -6.14 13.71 17.89
C LEU A 52 -6.04 15.15 17.35
N LEU A 53 -6.47 16.15 18.14
CA LEU A 53 -6.28 17.56 17.81
C LEU A 53 -4.81 17.99 17.89
N HIS A 54 -4.08 17.56 18.93
CA HIS A 54 -2.63 17.76 19.04
C HIS A 54 -1.89 17.20 17.82
N LEU A 55 -2.26 16.00 17.36
CA LEU A 55 -1.67 15.40 16.16
C LEU A 55 -1.93 16.24 14.89
N LEU A 56 -3.11 16.84 14.77
CA LEU A 56 -3.52 17.63 13.61
C LEU A 56 -2.88 19.03 13.60
N ASN A 57 -2.94 19.73 14.74
CA ASN A 57 -2.63 21.15 14.84
C ASN A 57 -1.17 21.41 15.20
N GLU A 58 -0.57 20.62 16.08
CA GLU A 58 0.81 20.88 16.54
C GLU A 58 1.82 20.04 15.76
N LYS A 59 1.54 18.75 15.55
CA LYS A 59 2.45 17.85 14.84
C LYS A 59 2.24 17.83 13.33
N HIS A 60 1.17 18.43 12.83
CA HIS A 60 0.78 18.43 11.41
C HIS A 60 0.95 17.07 10.73
N VAL A 61 0.51 16.00 11.40
CA VAL A 61 0.72 14.65 10.88
C VAL A 61 -0.13 14.43 9.63
N SER A 62 0.33 13.54 8.75
CA SER A 62 -0.46 13.17 7.57
C SER A 62 -1.81 12.56 7.97
N TYR A 63 -2.87 12.84 7.20
CA TYR A 63 -4.20 12.26 7.42
C TYR A 63 -4.20 10.73 7.51
N ALA A 64 -3.32 10.05 6.75
CA ALA A 64 -3.15 8.60 6.84
C ALA A 64 -2.63 8.15 8.22
N THR A 65 -1.68 8.90 8.79
CA THR A 65 -1.18 8.66 10.16
C THR A 65 -2.28 8.91 11.18
N LEU A 66 -3.04 9.99 11.03
CA LEU A 66 -4.16 10.33 11.92
C LEU A 66 -5.23 9.22 11.91
N ALA A 67 -5.60 8.71 10.73
CA ALA A 67 -6.53 7.60 10.58
C ALA A 67 -6.01 6.30 11.22
N GLN A 68 -4.70 6.03 11.12
CA GLN A 68 -4.08 4.89 11.81
C GLN A 68 -4.12 5.05 13.33
N SER A 69 -3.81 6.24 13.85
CA SER A 69 -3.90 6.54 15.29
C SER A 69 -5.33 6.38 15.78
N TYR A 70 -6.31 6.95 15.07
CA TYR A 70 -7.74 6.79 15.37
C TYR A 70 -8.13 5.31 15.43
N SER A 71 -7.77 4.53 14.42
CA SER A 71 -8.13 3.10 14.35
C SER A 71 -7.49 2.28 15.48
N ALA A 72 -6.25 2.61 15.85
CA ALA A 72 -5.56 1.95 16.97
C ALA A 72 -6.18 2.30 18.33
N LEU A 73 -6.58 3.55 18.53
CA LEU A 73 -7.28 4.00 19.74
C LEU A 73 -8.67 3.36 19.83
N LYS A 74 -9.44 3.41 18.74
CA LYS A 74 -10.72 2.72 18.66
C LYS A 74 -10.59 1.23 19.03
N PHE A 75 -9.56 0.56 18.51
CA PHE A 75 -9.32 -0.85 18.81
C PHE A 75 -9.06 -1.12 20.30
N ILE A 76 -8.15 -0.38 20.95
CA ILE A 76 -7.84 -0.65 22.36
C ILE A 76 -9.05 -0.40 23.26
N TYR A 77 -9.86 0.64 22.98
CA TYR A 77 -11.03 0.96 23.80
C TYR A 77 -12.19 -0.02 23.56
N GLU A 78 -12.55 -0.31 22.30
CA GLU A 78 -13.67 -1.22 22.01
C GLU A 78 -13.36 -2.68 22.31
N VAL A 79 -12.14 -3.15 22.00
CA VAL A 79 -11.81 -4.57 22.03
C VAL A 79 -11.12 -4.96 23.33
N THR A 80 -9.98 -4.33 23.64
CA THR A 80 -9.14 -4.74 24.77
C THR A 80 -9.71 -4.27 26.11
N LEU A 81 -10.27 -3.06 26.15
CA LEU A 81 -10.86 -2.46 27.35
C LEU A 81 -12.39 -2.61 27.44
N GLN A 82 -13.03 -3.09 26.37
CA GLN A 82 -14.48 -3.32 26.30
C GLN A 82 -15.31 -2.09 26.72
N ARG A 83 -14.83 -0.89 26.38
CA ARG A 83 -15.54 0.37 26.60
C ARG A 83 -16.26 0.80 25.32
N PRO A 84 -17.50 1.29 25.40
CA PRO A 84 -18.22 1.76 24.23
C PRO A 84 -17.50 2.97 23.62
N TRP A 85 -17.22 2.92 22.32
CA TRP A 85 -16.64 4.05 21.61
C TRP A 85 -17.74 5.01 21.18
N ALA A 86 -17.73 6.24 21.69
CA ALA A 86 -18.68 7.26 21.28
C ALA A 86 -18.37 7.79 19.87
N VAL A 87 -18.77 7.04 18.84
CA VAL A 87 -18.63 7.37 17.41
C VAL A 87 -19.16 8.78 17.09
N LYS A 88 -20.24 9.21 17.76
CA LYS A 88 -20.83 10.55 17.57
C LYS A 88 -19.92 11.68 18.08
N ARG A 89 -19.08 11.43 19.09
CA ARG A 89 -18.23 12.43 19.73
C ARG A 89 -16.85 12.57 19.06
N ILE A 90 -16.37 11.49 18.44
CA ILE A 90 -15.05 11.46 17.80
C ILE A 90 -15.20 11.05 16.32
N PRO A 91 -15.30 12.04 15.39
CA PRO A 91 -15.49 11.76 13.99
C PRO A 91 -14.26 11.06 13.39
N TYR A 92 -14.50 10.14 12.46
CA TYR A 92 -13.42 9.50 11.71
C TYR A 92 -12.73 10.53 10.80
N PRO A 93 -11.38 10.61 10.81
CA PRO A 93 -10.66 11.58 10.00
C PRO A 93 -10.84 11.30 8.50
N LYS A 94 -11.41 12.25 7.77
CA LYS A 94 -11.52 12.18 6.30
C LYS A 94 -10.11 12.29 5.71
N THR A 95 -9.67 11.23 5.03
CA THR A 95 -8.40 11.25 4.31
C THR A 95 -8.66 11.69 2.87
N PRO A 96 -8.11 12.82 2.40
CA PRO A 96 -8.25 13.23 1.01
C PRO A 96 -7.58 12.19 0.11
N ARG A 97 -8.32 11.68 -0.88
CA ARG A 97 -7.78 10.75 -1.87
C ARG A 97 -6.97 11.56 -2.88
N LYS A 98 -5.67 11.27 -2.97
CA LYS A 98 -4.82 11.79 -4.05
C LYS A 98 -4.96 10.87 -5.24
N LEU A 99 -5.10 11.44 -6.43
CA LEU A 99 -5.04 10.67 -7.66
C LEU A 99 -3.63 10.05 -7.80
N PRO A 100 -3.53 8.77 -8.17
CA PRO A 100 -2.24 8.15 -8.42
C PRO A 100 -1.56 8.89 -9.58
N VAL A 101 -0.28 9.19 -9.43
CA VAL A 101 0.53 9.75 -10.51
C VAL A 101 0.89 8.59 -11.44
N VAL A 102 0.53 8.71 -12.71
CA VAL A 102 0.88 7.76 -13.76
C VAL A 102 2.15 8.24 -14.44
N LEU A 103 3.13 7.35 -14.62
CA LEU A 103 4.39 7.65 -15.30
C LEU A 103 4.23 7.45 -16.81
N ASN A 104 4.89 8.31 -17.59
CA ASN A 104 4.94 8.18 -19.04
C ASN A 104 5.99 7.14 -19.47
N LYS A 105 5.89 6.66 -20.72
CA LYS A 105 6.80 5.64 -21.28
C LYS A 105 8.27 6.09 -21.25
N GLU A 106 8.52 7.37 -21.55
CA GLU A 106 9.85 7.98 -21.54
C GLU A 106 10.45 8.03 -20.14
N GLU A 107 9.66 8.39 -19.13
CA GLU A 107 10.09 8.42 -17.73
C GLU A 107 10.44 7.01 -17.24
N ILE A 108 9.65 6.02 -17.64
CA ILE A 108 9.92 4.62 -17.33
C ILE A 108 11.24 4.18 -17.97
N ALA A 109 11.47 4.53 -19.24
CA ALA A 109 12.73 4.23 -19.93
C ALA A 109 13.93 4.90 -19.22
N ALA A 110 13.79 6.15 -18.77
CA ALA A 110 14.81 6.87 -18.01
C ALA A 110 15.11 6.21 -16.65
N ILE A 111 14.11 5.64 -15.97
CA ILE A 111 14.33 4.89 -14.71
C ILE A 111 15.16 3.62 -14.99
N PHE A 112 14.87 2.90 -16.07
CA PHE A 112 15.60 1.69 -16.43
C PHE A 112 17.01 1.96 -16.96
N SER A 113 17.28 3.12 -17.57
CA SER A 113 18.61 3.48 -18.06
C SER A 113 19.59 3.79 -16.93
N VAL A 114 19.13 4.42 -15.84
CA VAL A 114 19.97 4.74 -14.68
C VAL A 114 20.22 3.53 -13.77
N THR A 115 19.39 2.49 -13.86
CA THR A 115 19.51 1.31 -13.01
C THR A 115 20.60 0.37 -13.52
N THR A 116 21.84 0.58 -13.06
CA THR A 116 23.02 -0.21 -13.44
C THR A 116 23.07 -1.61 -12.80
N ASN A 117 22.47 -1.77 -11.62
CA ASN A 117 22.46 -3.06 -10.92
C ASN A 117 21.40 -3.99 -11.52
N LEU A 118 21.85 -5.09 -12.13
CA LEU A 118 20.99 -6.09 -12.78
C LEU A 118 19.91 -6.66 -11.84
N LYS A 119 20.22 -6.85 -10.56
CA LYS A 119 19.24 -7.32 -9.56
C LYS A 119 18.10 -6.31 -9.38
N HIS A 120 18.43 -5.02 -9.26
CA HIS A 120 17.42 -3.97 -9.09
C HIS A 120 16.61 -3.78 -10.38
N ARG A 121 17.27 -3.87 -11.53
CA ARG A 121 16.62 -3.82 -12.85
C ARG A 121 15.62 -4.95 -13.03
N ALA A 122 15.98 -6.19 -12.68
CA ALA A 122 15.06 -7.33 -12.71
C ALA A 122 13.86 -7.14 -11.77
N ILE A 123 14.08 -6.67 -10.54
CA ILE A 123 12.98 -6.37 -9.59
C ILE A 123 12.03 -5.32 -10.17
N LEU A 124 12.56 -4.20 -10.68
CA LEU A 124 11.74 -3.14 -11.29
C LEU A 124 10.98 -3.65 -12.50
N MET A 125 11.62 -4.45 -13.35
CA MET A 125 11.00 -5.04 -14.53
C MET A 125 9.84 -5.97 -14.17
N MET A 126 10.00 -6.80 -13.13
CA MET A 126 8.92 -7.66 -12.62
C MET A 126 7.76 -6.85 -12.03
N THR A 127 8.05 -5.76 -11.31
CA THR A 127 6.98 -4.88 -10.79
C THR A 127 6.21 -4.18 -11.90
N TYR A 128 6.91 -3.72 -12.94
CA TYR A 128 6.33 -2.98 -14.06
C TYR A 128 5.55 -3.88 -15.01
N SER A 129 6.18 -4.96 -15.49
CA SER A 129 5.61 -5.84 -16.51
C SER A 129 4.52 -6.77 -15.96
N ALA A 130 4.75 -7.35 -14.78
CA ALA A 130 3.83 -8.31 -14.17
C ALA A 130 2.94 -7.66 -13.11
N GLY A 131 3.00 -6.33 -12.92
CA GLY A 131 2.15 -5.59 -12.00
C GLY A 131 2.28 -6.05 -10.53
N LEU A 132 3.41 -6.66 -10.19
CA LEU A 132 3.64 -7.26 -8.87
C LEU A 132 3.97 -6.17 -7.86
N ARG A 133 3.45 -6.30 -6.63
CA ARG A 133 3.89 -5.43 -5.54
C ARG A 133 5.33 -5.74 -5.20
N ILE A 134 6.10 -4.75 -4.76
CA ILE A 134 7.49 -4.96 -4.33
C ILE A 134 7.57 -6.11 -3.31
N SER A 135 6.68 -6.14 -2.31
CA SER A 135 6.66 -7.23 -1.33
C SER A 135 6.40 -8.60 -1.95
N GLU A 136 5.61 -8.69 -3.02
CA GLU A 136 5.33 -9.96 -3.72
C GLU A 136 6.58 -10.40 -4.51
N VAL A 137 7.24 -9.48 -5.21
CA VAL A 137 8.48 -9.77 -5.97
C VAL A 137 9.60 -10.28 -5.06
N LEU A 138 9.78 -9.68 -3.88
CA LEU A 138 10.87 -10.07 -2.97
C LEU A 138 10.66 -11.47 -2.34
N HIS A 139 9.43 -11.99 -2.33
CA HIS A 139 9.08 -13.31 -1.79
C HIS A 139 8.76 -14.33 -2.90
N LEU A 140 9.15 -14.05 -4.14
CA LEU A 140 8.87 -14.95 -5.26
C LEU A 140 9.88 -16.11 -5.28
N HIS A 141 9.40 -17.34 -5.47
CA HIS A 141 10.25 -18.50 -5.68
C HIS A 141 10.54 -18.72 -7.17
N LEU A 142 11.63 -19.42 -7.47
CA LEU A 142 11.95 -19.83 -8.84
C LEU A 142 10.87 -20.75 -9.44
N SER A 143 10.27 -21.61 -8.60
CA SER A 143 9.19 -22.53 -8.99
C SER A 143 7.88 -21.83 -9.36
N ASP A 144 7.72 -20.55 -8.97
CA ASP A 144 6.48 -19.82 -9.21
C ASP A 144 6.41 -19.23 -10.63
N ILE A 145 7.47 -19.35 -11.42
CA ILE A 145 7.57 -18.81 -12.78
C ILE A 145 7.32 -19.92 -13.78
N ASP A 146 6.21 -19.82 -14.49
CA ASP A 146 5.90 -20.69 -15.62
C ASP A 146 6.34 -19.99 -16.91
N ARG A 147 7.50 -20.42 -17.43
CA ARG A 147 8.07 -19.91 -18.69
C ARG A 147 7.24 -20.31 -19.91
N ALA A 148 6.60 -21.49 -19.90
CA ALA A 148 5.83 -21.97 -21.03
C ALA A 148 4.52 -21.18 -21.18
N ARG A 149 3.86 -20.90 -20.05
CA ARG A 149 2.60 -20.14 -20.03
C ARG A 149 2.79 -18.63 -19.93
N MET A 150 4.03 -18.15 -19.74
CA MET A 150 4.33 -16.74 -19.47
C MET A 150 3.52 -16.19 -18.29
N THR A 151 3.44 -16.95 -17.20
CA THR A 151 2.71 -16.56 -15.99
C THR A 151 3.56 -16.67 -14.74
N VAL A 152 3.20 -15.90 -13.73
CA VAL A 152 3.83 -15.90 -12.41
C VAL A 152 2.76 -16.18 -11.36
N LEU A 153 2.98 -17.20 -10.53
CA LEU A 153 2.15 -17.48 -9.38
C LEU A 153 2.53 -16.56 -8.22
N VAL A 154 1.61 -15.71 -7.79
CA VAL A 154 1.77 -14.87 -6.61
C VAL A 154 1.13 -15.56 -5.42
N ARG A 155 1.94 -16.15 -4.55
CA ARG A 155 1.48 -16.78 -3.32
C ARG A 155 1.17 -15.73 -2.25
N GLN A 156 0.09 -15.95 -1.51
CA GLN A 156 -0.33 -15.14 -0.36
C GLN A 156 -0.39 -13.63 -0.66
N GLY A 157 -1.08 -13.27 -1.74
CA GLY A 157 -1.40 -11.87 -2.05
C GLY A 157 -2.28 -11.21 -0.98
N LYS A 158 -2.83 -10.03 -1.29
CA LYS A 158 -3.70 -9.30 -0.35
C LYS A 158 -4.83 -10.21 0.16
N GLY A 159 -4.91 -10.39 1.48
CA GLY A 159 -5.89 -11.27 2.12
C GLY A 159 -5.53 -12.77 2.08
N LYS A 160 -4.24 -13.11 1.88
CA LYS A 160 -3.73 -14.49 1.77
C LYS A 160 -4.34 -15.28 0.61
N LYS A 161 -4.69 -14.59 -0.48
CA LYS A 161 -5.23 -15.22 -1.68
C LYS A 161 -4.15 -15.32 -2.75
N ASP A 162 -4.09 -16.48 -3.39
CA ASP A 162 -3.19 -16.73 -4.50
C ASP A 162 -3.79 -16.19 -5.80
N ARG A 163 -2.93 -15.74 -6.71
CA ARG A 163 -3.34 -15.26 -8.04
C ARG A 163 -2.23 -15.47 -9.04
N TYR A 164 -2.61 -15.65 -10.31
CA TYR A 164 -1.67 -15.61 -11.42
C TYR A 164 -1.56 -14.18 -11.96
N SER A 165 -0.34 -13.79 -12.33
CA SER A 165 -0.08 -12.57 -13.09
C SER A 165 0.62 -12.89 -14.40
N LEU A 166 0.40 -12.04 -15.41
CA LEU A 166 1.03 -12.21 -16.72
C LEU A 166 2.49 -11.75 -16.68
N LEU A 167 3.36 -12.46 -17.39
CA LEU A 167 4.76 -12.11 -17.56
C LEU A 167 5.03 -11.67 -19.01
N SER A 168 5.68 -10.52 -19.18
CA SER A 168 6.11 -10.08 -20.51
C SER A 168 7.39 -10.79 -20.96
N LYS A 169 7.55 -10.98 -22.28
CA LYS A 169 8.77 -11.56 -22.88
C LYS A 169 10.03 -10.77 -22.52
N VAL A 170 9.93 -9.43 -22.52
CA VAL A 170 11.05 -8.53 -22.15
C VAL A 170 11.47 -8.74 -20.68
N ALA A 171 10.49 -9.00 -19.81
CA ALA A 171 10.75 -9.27 -18.41
C ALA A 171 11.41 -10.63 -18.20
N LEU A 172 10.99 -11.64 -18.96
CA LEU A 172 11.62 -12.95 -18.94
C LEU A 172 13.08 -12.88 -19.43
N GLN A 173 13.36 -12.15 -20.51
CA GLN A 173 14.74 -11.94 -21.00
C GLN A 173 15.64 -11.29 -19.94
N THR A 174 15.17 -10.19 -19.32
CA THR A 174 15.91 -9.52 -18.23
C THR A 174 16.11 -10.46 -17.04
N LEU A 175 15.14 -11.35 -16.79
CA LEU A 175 15.23 -12.32 -15.71
C LEU A 175 16.23 -13.44 -16.05
N ASP A 176 16.27 -13.91 -17.28
CA ASP A 176 17.21 -14.95 -17.70
C ASP A 176 18.66 -14.44 -17.62
N GLU A 177 18.94 -13.19 -18.01
CA GLU A 177 20.23 -12.53 -17.77
C GLU A 177 20.60 -12.52 -16.27
N TYR A 178 19.62 -12.21 -15.42
CA TYR A 178 19.81 -12.22 -13.97
C TYR A 178 20.08 -13.63 -13.43
N LEU A 179 19.34 -14.64 -13.89
CA LEU A 179 19.48 -16.03 -13.45
C LEU A 179 20.81 -16.63 -13.88
N GLN A 180 21.28 -16.32 -15.09
CA GLN A 180 22.59 -16.74 -15.57
C GLN A 180 23.72 -16.17 -14.71
N ARG A 181 23.61 -14.90 -14.30
CA ARG A 181 24.65 -14.22 -13.50
C ARG A 181 24.67 -14.62 -12.03
N TYR A 182 23.51 -14.77 -11.39
CA TYR A 182 23.42 -14.94 -9.93
C TYR A 182 23.07 -16.36 -9.48
N GLN A 183 22.58 -17.21 -10.39
CA GLN A 183 22.22 -18.62 -10.15
C GLN A 183 21.58 -18.91 -8.78
N PRO A 184 20.45 -18.25 -8.46
CA PRO A 184 19.73 -18.53 -7.23
C PRO A 184 19.19 -19.97 -7.20
N ARG A 185 19.08 -20.56 -6.01
CA ARG A 185 18.59 -21.95 -5.82
C ARG A 185 17.11 -22.04 -5.44
N THR A 186 16.66 -21.19 -4.52
CA THR A 186 15.30 -21.30 -3.91
C THR A 186 14.46 -20.05 -4.18
N TRP A 187 14.94 -18.91 -3.69
CA TRP A 187 14.30 -17.61 -3.85
C TRP A 187 14.78 -16.94 -5.12
N LEU A 188 13.87 -16.31 -5.87
CA LEU A 188 14.24 -15.57 -7.07
C LEU A 188 15.23 -14.46 -6.75
N PHE A 189 15.00 -13.72 -5.66
CA PHE A 189 15.88 -12.68 -5.17
C PHE A 189 16.34 -13.00 -3.75
N PRO A 190 17.49 -13.68 -3.57
CA PRO A 190 17.98 -14.02 -2.24
C PRO A 190 18.51 -12.78 -1.48
N SER A 191 18.38 -12.81 -0.16
CA SER A 191 19.09 -11.92 0.77
C SER A 191 20.59 -12.23 0.79
N ALA A 192 21.39 -11.33 1.39
CA ALA A 192 22.82 -11.56 1.65
C ALA A 192 23.05 -12.81 2.54
N TYR A 193 22.07 -13.12 3.39
CA TYR A 193 21.97 -14.40 4.09
C TYR A 193 21.18 -15.36 3.21
N ARG A 194 21.84 -16.43 2.74
CA ARG A 194 21.20 -17.47 1.90
C ARG A 194 19.96 -18.03 2.63
N ASP A 195 18.96 -18.40 1.85
CA ASP A 195 17.67 -18.97 2.28
C ASP A 195 16.62 -18.01 2.85
N GLN A 196 16.88 -16.70 2.84
CA GLN A 196 15.85 -15.68 3.14
C GLN A 196 15.49 -14.84 1.91
N PRO A 197 14.21 -14.40 1.79
CA PRO A 197 13.81 -13.45 0.77
C PRO A 197 14.57 -12.13 0.94
N PHE A 198 14.78 -11.42 -0.16
CA PHE A 198 15.47 -10.12 -0.11
C PHE A 198 14.79 -9.20 0.90
N PRO A 199 15.52 -8.68 1.90
CA PRO A 199 14.92 -7.89 2.96
C PRO A 199 14.34 -6.64 2.33
N ARG A 200 13.08 -6.34 2.62
CA ARG A 200 12.54 -5.03 2.25
C ARG A 200 13.39 -4.00 3.01
N PRO A 201 14.16 -3.14 2.33
CA PRO A 201 14.92 -2.13 3.04
C PRO A 201 13.95 -1.33 3.91
N PRO A 202 14.34 -0.94 5.14
CA PRO A 202 13.54 0.01 5.90
C PRO A 202 13.28 1.19 4.97
N PHE A 203 12.04 1.69 4.92
CA PHE A 203 11.69 2.88 4.15
C PHE A 203 12.39 4.07 4.78
N ARG A 204 13.72 4.15 4.64
CA ARG A 204 14.50 5.34 4.90
C ARG A 204 14.13 6.25 3.74
N LYS A 205 13.63 7.45 4.05
CA LYS A 205 13.65 8.53 3.07
C LYS A 205 15.10 8.59 2.59
N CYS A 206 15.36 8.29 1.32
CA CYS A 206 16.63 8.65 0.70
C CYS A 206 16.67 10.17 0.73
N SER A 207 17.30 10.75 1.75
CA SER A 207 17.62 12.17 1.84
C SER A 207 19.00 12.48 1.25
N GLY A 208 19.64 11.51 0.59
CA GLY A 208 20.92 11.68 -0.10
C GLY A 208 20.71 11.95 -1.58
N SER A 209 20.93 13.21 -1.97
CA SER A 209 21.36 13.68 -3.30
C SER A 209 20.81 12.94 -4.52
N TRP A 210 19.49 12.94 -4.70
CA TRP A 210 18.94 12.85 -6.06
C TRP A 210 18.95 14.29 -6.62
N ARG A 211 19.99 14.66 -7.38
CA ARG A 211 19.93 15.90 -8.18
C ARG A 211 19.00 15.61 -9.35
N PRO A 212 17.86 16.33 -9.50
CA PRO A 212 17.09 16.23 -10.72
C PRO A 212 18.00 16.66 -11.89
N ALA A 213 17.93 15.94 -13.00
CA ALA A 213 18.44 16.42 -14.28
C ALA A 213 17.87 17.82 -14.58
N PRO A 214 18.60 18.70 -15.30
CA PRO A 214 18.15 20.06 -15.57
C PRO A 214 16.73 20.05 -16.18
N ALA A 215 15.91 20.93 -15.61
CA ALA A 215 14.46 20.92 -15.75
C ALA A 215 13.99 21.10 -17.19
N SER A 216 13.15 20.18 -17.68
CA SER A 216 12.03 20.57 -18.52
C SER A 216 10.92 21.14 -17.61
N PRO A 217 10.06 22.07 -18.08
CA PRO A 217 9.39 23.06 -17.23
C PRO A 217 8.24 22.56 -16.34
N ASN A 218 8.11 21.26 -16.03
CA ASN A 218 6.94 20.78 -15.31
C ASN A 218 7.27 19.78 -14.18
N ARG A 219 7.37 20.36 -12.97
CA ARG A 219 7.08 19.82 -11.62
C ARG A 219 7.80 18.54 -11.16
N GLN A 220 8.72 18.79 -10.23
CA GLN A 220 9.28 17.84 -9.26
C GLN A 220 8.21 17.00 -8.54
N ARG A 221 8.41 15.68 -8.41
CA ARG A 221 7.86 14.90 -7.29
C ARG A 221 8.56 13.56 -7.07
N CYS A 222 8.95 13.34 -5.81
CA CYS A 222 9.46 12.07 -5.30
C CYS A 222 8.43 10.94 -5.46
N ILE A 223 8.85 9.85 -6.08
CA ILE A 223 8.02 8.67 -6.29
C ILE A 223 7.87 7.91 -4.96
N ARG A 224 6.64 7.84 -4.42
CA ARG A 224 6.24 6.83 -3.44
C ARG A 224 5.56 5.71 -4.21
N TYR A 225 6.27 4.60 -4.45
CA TYR A 225 5.71 3.42 -5.08
C TYR A 225 4.74 2.70 -4.12
N ASP A 226 3.44 2.98 -4.25
CA ASP A 226 2.40 2.20 -3.56
C ASP A 226 1.07 2.18 -4.33
N THR A 227 1.06 1.91 -5.65
CA THR A 227 -0.15 1.41 -6.35
C THR A 227 0.20 0.72 -7.67
N ALA A 228 -0.20 -0.54 -7.78
CA ALA A 228 -0.38 -1.23 -9.06
C ALA A 228 -1.67 -0.74 -9.73
N LEU A 229 -1.61 -0.40 -11.02
CA LEU A 229 -2.78 -0.23 -11.88
C LEU A 229 -3.05 -1.54 -12.63
N PRO A 230 -4.32 -1.95 -12.83
CA PRO A 230 -4.66 -3.13 -13.62
C PRO A 230 -4.53 -2.86 -15.13
N LEU A 231 -3.82 -3.76 -15.83
CA LEU A 231 -3.57 -3.79 -17.27
C LEU A 231 -4.78 -4.28 -18.10
N THR A 232 -6.00 -3.78 -17.88
CA THR A 232 -7.19 -4.29 -18.61
C THR A 232 -7.73 -3.38 -19.72
N CYS A 233 -7.03 -2.33 -20.15
CA CYS A 233 -7.52 -1.45 -21.22
C CYS A 233 -6.55 -1.33 -22.40
N TRP A 234 -6.06 -2.47 -22.93
CA TRP A 234 -5.16 -2.48 -24.10
C TRP A 234 -5.46 -3.60 -25.11
N LYS A 235 -6.74 -3.96 -25.25
CA LYS A 235 -7.21 -4.72 -26.42
C LYS A 235 -8.66 -4.35 -26.74
N GLN A 236 -8.84 -3.51 -27.76
CA GLN A 236 -9.78 -3.73 -28.88
C GLN A 236 -9.89 -2.43 -29.69
N GLY A 237 -9.09 -2.33 -30.74
CA GLY A 237 -9.50 -1.64 -31.96
C GLY A 237 -10.08 -2.71 -32.88
N ALA A 238 -11.40 -2.71 -33.04
CA ALA A 238 -12.08 -3.38 -34.13
C ALA A 238 -13.43 -2.67 -34.34
N THR A 239 -13.63 -2.33 -35.61
CA THR A 239 -14.72 -1.64 -36.28
C THR A 239 -16.14 -2.18 -36.03
N SER A 240 -17.10 -1.26 -36.14
CA SER A 240 -18.50 -1.46 -36.55
C SER A 240 -19.38 -2.38 -35.69
N THR A 241 -20.39 -1.79 -35.05
CA THR A 241 -21.83 -1.89 -35.41
C THR A 241 -22.66 -1.58 -34.15
N MET A 242 -23.65 -0.70 -34.33
CA MET A 242 -24.73 -0.42 -33.38
C MET A 242 -25.23 -1.68 -32.69
N TYR A 243 -25.53 -1.62 -31.39
CA TYR A 243 -26.82 -2.07 -30.83
C TYR A 243 -26.98 -1.60 -29.37
N ASN A 244 -28.06 -0.84 -29.19
CA ASN A 244 -28.81 -0.49 -27.97
C ASN A 244 -28.44 -1.17 -26.65
N CYS A 245 -28.21 -0.34 -25.61
CA CYS A 245 -28.68 -0.65 -24.26
C CYS A 245 -29.30 0.59 -23.61
N SER A 246 -30.61 0.48 -23.40
CA SER A 246 -31.56 1.40 -22.77
C SER A 246 -31.10 1.92 -21.40
N TRP A 247 -31.13 3.24 -21.25
CA TRP A 247 -31.05 3.94 -19.98
C TRP A 247 -32.46 4.06 -19.38
N ALA A 248 -32.72 3.35 -18.28
CA ALA A 248 -33.88 3.60 -17.43
C ALA A 248 -33.59 4.83 -16.55
N THR A 249 -34.09 5.98 -16.98
CA THR A 249 -34.07 7.27 -16.27
C THR A 249 -35.22 7.35 -15.26
N SER A 250 -34.90 7.40 -13.97
CA SER A 250 -35.83 7.87 -12.94
C SER A 250 -35.87 9.41 -12.94
N ARG A 251 -37.02 9.96 -13.35
CA ARG A 251 -37.37 11.39 -13.44
C ARG A 251 -37.32 12.12 -12.07
N PRO A 252 -36.97 13.41 -12.02
CA PRO A 252 -37.39 14.32 -10.95
C PRO A 252 -38.76 14.97 -11.26
N ARG A 253 -39.60 15.17 -10.24
CA ARG A 253 -40.89 15.90 -10.32
C ARG A 253 -40.67 17.42 -10.24
N PRO A 254 -41.46 18.25 -10.96
CA PRO A 254 -41.43 19.71 -10.85
C PRO A 254 -42.39 20.25 -9.77
N LEU A 255 -42.06 21.41 -9.20
CA LEU A 255 -42.94 22.23 -8.36
C LEU A 255 -43.76 23.20 -9.26
N PRO A 256 -45.02 23.52 -8.92
CA PRO A 256 -45.89 24.36 -9.76
C PRO A 256 -45.69 25.87 -9.52
N CYS A 257 -45.80 26.63 -10.61
CA CYS A 257 -46.03 28.07 -10.60
C CYS A 257 -47.46 28.38 -10.13
N ILE A 258 -47.62 29.41 -9.30
CA ILE A 258 -48.91 30.07 -9.03
C ILE A 258 -48.77 31.49 -9.59
N SER A 259 -49.65 31.82 -10.53
CA SER A 259 -49.88 33.17 -11.04
C SER A 259 -51.18 33.71 -10.46
N MET A 260 -51.11 34.94 -9.96
CA MET A 260 -52.14 35.98 -10.05
C MET A 260 -51.43 37.33 -10.10
#